data_AF-A0A521YWS8-F1
#
_entry.id   AF-A0A521YWS8-F1
#
_cell.length_a   1.000
_cell.length_b   1.000
_cell.length_c   1.000
_cell.angle_alpha   90.00
_cell.angle_beta   90.00
_cell.angle_gamma   90.00
#
_symmetry.space_group_name_H-M   'P 1'
#
loop_
_entity.id
_entity.type
_entity.pdbx_description
1 polymer ?
#
loop_
_entity_poly.entity_id
_entity_poly.type
_entity_poly.pdbx_seq_one_letter_code
_entity_poly.pdbx_strand_id
1 'polypeptide(L)'
;MKKFASHSRFLTWFTVLLLSALAAGCGGGGGGQDPVLGGSGVTGTIAPTVTATVPLATTPIVTGVAINSKVTATFSKDMAPATINTSTFTLACPAGTAVAGTVAYVAASRVATFSPTANLPANTTCTATITTGAQDTTGVALANAFVWTFTTAATADVTRPRVTLTVPAAGATGVATNTAITATFTEDMDPATITGTTFTLTGPGATPVAGTVTYAVVAKTATFTPTTTLPASTLLTATITTGATDLAGNALAGNQAALPAASNFVWTFTTSAAPDTTPPTVTLLNPADLATGMCLQKTVNATFSEAMDPLTITTATFTLAAGVTPVSGTVAYDVASRVATFTSTSALAANTSFTATVTTGAKDLAGNALASNRVWTFTTGTQACAPVPPIALGAAAPFGGFGGAAGMTNQGTLTVINGDIGTTGASTLVTGFHDSVGDIYTETPLNVGTVNGRIYTAAPPPGGAGVGGNAATFAIATQALSDANTAFNNLSPASLPGGSDPGAGQLGGLTLAPGVYQAAGGSFQITGSDLTLDAGGDANAVFVFQTASTLTVGAPGAPRSVILINGAQAKNVFWRVGSAATINAAGGGTMVGTIISSAATTFSTAGNVTIVTLEGRALALNASVTMVNTVINVPAP
;
A
#
# COMPACT_ATOMS: atom_id res chain seq x y z
N MET A 1 40.74 32.97 50.11
CA MET A 1 40.56 34.40 50.43
C MET A 1 39.22 34.88 49.87
N LYS A 2 38.36 35.45 50.74
CA LYS A 2 37.20 36.36 50.51
C LYS A 2 36.20 35.99 49.38
N LYS A 3 35.02 35.43 49.65
CA LYS A 3 33.76 36.04 50.17
C LYS A 3 33.39 37.40 49.56
N PHE A 4 32.26 37.46 48.87
CA PHE A 4 31.27 38.55 48.99
C PHE A 4 29.84 38.00 48.82
N ALA A 5 29.06 38.15 49.90
CA ALA A 5 27.60 38.22 49.91
C ALA A 5 27.19 39.66 49.50
N SER A 6 25.98 40.01 49.08
CA SER A 6 24.72 39.98 49.83
C SER A 6 23.65 40.78 49.07
N HIS A 7 22.38 40.51 49.39
CA HIS A 7 21.13 41.31 49.29
C HIS A 7 20.10 40.70 48.33
N SER A 8 18.80 40.63 48.58
CA SER A 8 17.93 40.74 49.77
C SER A 8 16.49 40.67 49.21
N ARG A 9 15.74 39.57 49.41
CA ARG A 9 14.42 39.48 50.07
C ARG A 9 13.17 39.88 49.25
N PHE A 10 12.07 39.21 49.60
CA PHE A 10 10.64 39.39 49.21
C PHE A 10 10.26 38.81 47.84
N LEU A 11 9.23 37.97 47.65
CA LEU A 11 8.16 37.47 48.53
C LEU A 11 7.49 36.26 47.84
N THR A 12 7.16 35.23 48.65
CA THR A 12 6.12 34.15 48.50
C THR A 12 5.92 33.43 47.17
N TRP A 13 6.25 32.13 47.04
CA TRP A 13 5.66 30.91 47.66
C TRP A 13 4.47 30.32 46.88
N PHE A 14 4.72 29.19 46.20
CA PHE A 14 4.36 27.79 46.56
C PHE A 14 3.03 27.39 45.87
N THR A 15 3.05 26.61 44.79
CA THR A 15 3.05 25.12 44.74
C THR A 15 1.91 24.47 45.52
N VAL A 16 1.16 23.55 44.89
CA VAL A 16 1.18 22.10 45.17
C VAL A 16 -0.09 21.40 44.66
N LEU A 17 0.15 20.26 43.99
CA LEU A 17 -0.64 19.03 43.77
C LEU A 17 -2.18 19.08 43.76
N LEU A 18 -2.74 18.25 42.85
CA LEU A 18 -3.65 17.20 43.34
C LEU A 18 -3.55 15.91 42.51
N LEU A 19 -3.47 14.80 43.25
CA LEU A 19 -3.48 13.40 42.82
C LEU A 19 -4.89 12.84 43.14
N SER A 20 -5.47 12.12 42.16
CA SER A 20 -6.41 10.98 42.25
C SER A 20 -7.48 10.87 43.38
N ALA A 21 -8.75 10.67 43.00
CA ALA A 21 -9.44 9.36 43.05
C ALA A 21 -10.96 9.40 43.42
N LEU A 22 -11.70 8.55 42.69
CA LEU A 22 -12.91 7.76 43.05
C LEU A 22 -14.35 8.33 42.98
N ALA A 23 -15.14 7.55 42.22
CA ALA A 23 -16.38 6.85 42.62
C ALA A 23 -17.75 7.38 42.15
N ALA A 24 -18.58 6.37 41.83
CA ALA A 24 -19.86 6.39 41.15
C ALA A 24 -21.04 6.81 42.04
N GLY A 25 -22.14 7.24 41.41
CA GLY A 25 -23.44 7.41 42.06
C GLY A 25 -24.54 7.78 41.06
N CYS A 26 -25.53 6.92 40.93
CA CYS A 26 -26.71 7.02 40.07
C CYS A 26 -27.79 7.94 40.70
N GLY A 27 -28.73 8.49 39.92
CA GLY A 27 -30.01 9.03 40.44
C GLY A 27 -30.49 10.33 39.78
N GLY A 28 -31.69 10.32 39.19
CA GLY A 28 -32.21 11.40 38.34
C GLY A 28 -33.28 12.32 38.95
N GLY A 29 -33.77 13.23 38.09
CA GLY A 29 -35.10 13.83 38.11
C GLY A 29 -35.38 15.01 39.05
N GLY A 30 -35.82 16.13 38.48
CA GLY A 30 -36.64 17.14 39.17
C GLY A 30 -36.06 18.55 39.20
N GLY A 31 -36.71 19.48 38.49
CA GLY A 31 -36.31 20.88 38.43
C GLY A 31 -36.62 21.68 39.70
N GLY A 32 -35.83 22.73 39.90
CA GLY A 32 -36.02 23.76 40.92
C GLY A 32 -34.91 24.80 40.77
N GLN A 33 -35.29 26.03 40.43
CA GLN A 33 -34.39 27.17 40.30
C GLN A 33 -33.94 27.68 41.68
N ASP A 34 -32.69 28.10 41.79
CA ASP A 34 -32.31 29.25 42.62
C ASP A 34 -31.07 29.95 42.00
N PRO A 35 -31.04 31.30 41.88
CA PRO A 35 -29.94 32.05 41.29
C PRO A 35 -28.96 32.53 42.37
N VAL A 36 -27.69 32.81 41.99
CA VAL A 36 -26.77 33.83 42.56
C VAL A 36 -25.28 33.39 42.42
N LEU A 37 -24.62 34.03 41.44
CA LEU A 37 -23.21 34.48 41.36
C LEU A 37 -22.06 33.50 41.04
N GLY A 38 -21.56 33.62 39.81
CA GLY A 38 -20.20 34.17 39.62
C GLY A 38 -19.13 33.26 39.02
N GLY A 39 -19.13 33.10 37.69
CA GLY A 39 -17.98 32.60 36.94
C GLY A 39 -18.37 32.03 35.59
N SER A 40 -18.49 32.89 34.57
CA SER A 40 -18.70 32.46 33.18
C SER A 40 -17.50 31.65 32.70
N GLY A 41 -17.56 30.32 32.88
CA GLY A 41 -16.80 29.38 32.09
C GLY A 41 -17.29 29.47 30.66
N VAL A 42 -16.63 30.31 29.85
CA VAL A 42 -16.84 30.34 28.41
C VAL A 42 -16.29 29.02 27.86
N THR A 43 -17.11 27.97 27.84
CA THR A 43 -16.92 26.88 26.89
C THR A 43 -17.16 27.49 25.52
N GLY A 44 -16.12 28.02 24.89
CA GLY A 44 -16.22 28.65 23.58
C GLY A 44 -16.91 27.69 22.61
N THR A 45 -18.10 28.06 22.14
CA THR A 45 -18.82 27.31 21.12
C THR A 45 -18.02 27.39 19.83
N ILE A 46 -17.41 26.28 19.42
CA ILE A 46 -16.64 26.18 18.17
C ILE A 46 -17.59 26.44 17.00
N ALA A 47 -17.29 27.36 16.09
CA ALA A 47 -18.14 27.62 14.92
C ALA A 47 -18.12 26.43 13.94
N PRO A 48 -19.22 26.17 13.19
CA PRO A 48 -19.16 25.27 12.04
C PRO A 48 -18.13 25.73 11.01
N THR A 49 -17.62 24.79 10.23
CA THR A 49 -16.69 25.01 9.11
C THR A 49 -17.10 24.15 7.92
N VAL A 50 -16.75 24.59 6.70
CA VAL A 50 -16.88 23.76 5.50
C VAL A 50 -15.63 22.88 5.40
N THR A 51 -15.82 21.56 5.32
CA THR A 51 -14.73 20.57 5.33
C THR A 51 -14.45 19.98 3.95
N ALA A 52 -15.40 20.04 3.02
CA ALA A 52 -15.24 19.57 1.65
C ALA A 52 -16.24 20.26 0.71
N THR A 53 -15.89 20.39 -0.57
CA THR A 53 -16.77 20.93 -1.62
C THR A 53 -16.63 20.13 -2.91
N VAL A 54 -17.69 20.11 -3.72
CA VAL A 54 -17.63 19.70 -5.14
C VAL A 54 -18.25 20.81 -5.98
N PRO A 55 -17.54 21.43 -6.92
CA PRO A 55 -16.12 21.23 -7.24
C PRO A 55 -15.19 21.53 -6.05
N LEU A 56 -14.02 20.86 -6.03
CA LEU A 56 -13.07 20.98 -4.92
C LEU A 56 -12.50 22.40 -4.83
N ALA A 57 -12.50 22.98 -3.64
CA ALA A 57 -11.93 24.28 -3.37
C ALA A 57 -10.39 24.19 -3.32
N THR A 58 -9.73 24.48 -4.44
CA THR A 58 -8.27 24.42 -4.59
C THR A 58 -7.68 25.67 -5.26
N THR A 59 -6.37 25.84 -5.12
CA THR A 59 -5.55 26.76 -5.92
C THR A 59 -4.43 25.95 -6.57
N PRO A 60 -4.33 25.84 -7.91
CA PRO A 60 -5.23 26.43 -8.92
C PRO A 60 -6.67 25.88 -8.84
N ILE A 61 -7.62 26.67 -9.33
CA ILE A 61 -9.05 26.32 -9.30
C ILE A 61 -9.33 25.12 -10.20
N VAL A 62 -10.33 24.32 -9.84
CA VAL A 62 -10.79 23.20 -10.68
C VAL A 62 -11.40 23.75 -11.98
N THR A 63 -10.98 23.17 -13.11
CA THR A 63 -11.52 23.48 -14.44
C THR A 63 -12.26 22.27 -15.02
N GLY A 64 -13.08 22.48 -16.05
CA GLY A 64 -13.77 21.39 -16.73
C GLY A 64 -14.98 20.84 -15.98
N VAL A 65 -15.59 21.62 -15.09
CA VAL A 65 -16.80 21.23 -14.37
C VAL A 65 -17.99 21.23 -15.34
N ALA A 66 -18.67 20.10 -15.51
CA ALA A 66 -19.73 20.02 -16.50
C ALA A 66 -20.87 21.01 -16.25
N ILE A 67 -21.48 21.50 -17.33
CA ILE A 67 -22.46 22.59 -17.25
C ILE A 67 -23.76 22.19 -16.54
N ASN A 68 -24.08 20.89 -16.44
CA ASN A 68 -25.25 20.37 -15.72
C ASN A 68 -24.93 19.92 -14.28
N SER A 69 -23.71 20.12 -13.79
CA SER A 69 -23.32 19.68 -12.44
C SER A 69 -23.92 20.57 -11.35
N LYS A 70 -24.38 19.92 -10.28
CA LYS A 70 -24.69 20.54 -8.99
C LYS A 70 -23.42 20.90 -8.22
N VAL A 71 -23.55 21.80 -7.24
CA VAL A 71 -22.44 22.27 -6.39
C VAL A 71 -22.71 21.89 -4.94
N THR A 72 -21.74 21.33 -4.22
CA THR A 72 -21.92 20.85 -2.84
C THR A 72 -20.94 21.47 -1.84
N ALA A 73 -21.36 21.51 -0.57
CA ALA A 73 -20.54 21.87 0.57
C ALA A 73 -20.86 20.95 1.77
N THR A 74 -19.83 20.35 2.37
CA THR A 74 -19.92 19.48 3.55
C THR A 74 -19.50 20.26 4.80
N PHE A 75 -20.24 20.11 5.89
CA PHE A 75 -19.98 20.83 7.15
C PHE A 75 -19.35 19.93 8.22
N SER A 76 -18.56 20.54 9.11
CA SER A 76 -17.90 19.88 10.25
C SER A 76 -18.84 19.42 11.36
N LYS A 77 -20.11 19.86 11.32
CA LYS A 77 -21.15 19.55 12.30
C LYS A 77 -22.54 19.69 11.68
N ASP A 78 -23.56 19.26 12.41
CA ASP A 78 -24.95 19.34 11.97
C ASP A 78 -25.40 20.80 11.86
N MET A 79 -25.94 21.15 10.69
CA MET A 79 -26.43 22.50 10.40
C MET A 79 -27.93 22.59 10.63
N ALA A 80 -28.42 23.75 11.05
CA ALA A 80 -29.86 24.02 11.14
C ALA A 80 -30.45 24.10 9.72
N PRO A 81 -31.30 23.14 9.29
CA PRO A 81 -31.71 23.04 7.89
C PRO A 81 -32.39 24.30 7.34
N ALA A 82 -33.17 25.01 8.17
CA ALA A 82 -33.84 26.25 7.78
C ALA A 82 -32.87 27.38 7.40
N THR A 83 -31.63 27.34 7.91
CA THR A 83 -30.59 28.35 7.64
C THR A 83 -29.73 28.01 6.43
N ILE A 84 -29.89 26.82 5.84
CA ILE A 84 -29.19 26.39 4.63
C ILE A 84 -30.17 26.45 3.47
N ASN A 85 -30.19 27.59 2.77
CA ASN A 85 -31.17 27.88 1.72
C ASN A 85 -30.52 28.78 0.64
N THR A 86 -31.30 29.21 -0.35
CA THR A 86 -30.81 30.00 -1.49
C THR A 86 -30.30 31.41 -1.13
N SER A 87 -30.52 31.90 0.10
CA SER A 87 -29.92 33.15 0.60
C SER A 87 -28.55 32.93 1.26
N THR A 88 -28.27 31.71 1.74
CA THR A 88 -27.04 31.38 2.45
C THR A 88 -26.10 30.48 1.67
N PHE A 89 -26.58 29.77 0.66
CA PHE A 89 -25.76 29.09 -0.34
C PHE A 89 -26.11 29.63 -1.73
N THR A 90 -25.20 30.43 -2.29
CA THR A 90 -25.38 31.12 -3.57
C THR A 90 -24.32 30.67 -4.57
N LEU A 91 -24.65 30.82 -5.86
CA LEU A 91 -23.76 30.57 -7.00
C LEU A 91 -23.88 31.73 -7.98
N ALA A 92 -22.74 32.20 -8.51
CA ALA A 92 -22.69 33.24 -9.53
C ALA A 92 -21.79 32.83 -10.70
N CYS A 93 -22.26 32.95 -11.94
CA CYS A 93 -21.54 32.57 -13.17
C CYS A 93 -21.87 33.56 -14.32
N PRO A 94 -20.94 34.43 -14.76
CA PRO A 94 -19.64 34.74 -14.15
C PRO A 94 -19.81 35.43 -12.77
N ALA A 95 -18.70 35.72 -12.09
CA ALA A 95 -18.72 36.43 -10.81
C ALA A 95 -19.60 37.71 -10.88
N GLY A 96 -20.55 37.83 -9.96
CA GLY A 96 -21.53 38.92 -9.91
C GLY A 96 -22.86 38.65 -10.63
N THR A 97 -22.95 37.62 -11.47
CA THR A 97 -24.20 37.20 -12.13
C THR A 97 -24.80 36.00 -11.41
N ALA A 98 -25.82 36.22 -10.58
CA ALA A 98 -26.44 35.15 -9.80
C ALA A 98 -27.05 34.07 -10.70
N VAL A 99 -26.81 32.80 -10.35
CA VAL A 99 -27.43 31.63 -10.96
C VAL A 99 -28.69 31.28 -10.17
N ALA A 100 -29.81 31.10 -10.85
CA ALA A 100 -31.03 30.60 -10.22
C ALA A 100 -30.88 29.11 -9.89
N GLY A 101 -31.35 28.71 -8.71
CA GLY A 101 -31.21 27.34 -8.22
C GLY A 101 -32.03 27.07 -6.98
N THR A 102 -31.98 25.82 -6.53
CA THR A 102 -32.53 25.37 -5.25
C THR A 102 -31.42 24.86 -4.36
N VAL A 103 -31.64 24.88 -3.04
CA VAL A 103 -30.67 24.36 -2.06
C VAL A 103 -31.36 23.29 -1.24
N ALA A 104 -30.71 22.13 -1.14
CA ALA A 104 -31.12 21.02 -0.27
C ALA A 104 -30.01 20.71 0.73
N TYR A 105 -30.37 20.32 1.96
CA TYR A 105 -29.42 19.89 2.98
C TYR A 105 -29.75 18.48 3.48
N VAL A 106 -28.79 17.56 3.34
CA VAL A 106 -28.90 16.18 3.82
C VAL A 106 -28.18 16.07 5.17
N ALA A 107 -28.95 16.11 6.26
CA ALA A 107 -28.40 16.13 7.62
C ALA A 107 -27.53 14.90 7.94
N ALA A 108 -27.96 13.70 7.54
CA ALA A 108 -27.22 12.46 7.78
C ALA A 108 -25.80 12.47 7.18
N SER A 109 -25.61 13.19 6.07
CA SER A 109 -24.31 13.35 5.40
C SER A 109 -23.65 14.70 5.69
N ARG A 110 -24.36 15.62 6.35
CA ARG A 110 -23.99 17.04 6.55
C ARG A 110 -23.63 17.77 5.25
N VAL A 111 -24.28 17.44 4.14
CA VAL A 111 -24.00 18.04 2.82
C VAL A 111 -25.14 18.96 2.40
N ALA A 112 -24.80 20.19 2.03
CA ALA A 112 -25.68 21.07 1.27
C ALA A 112 -25.38 20.96 -0.23
N THR A 113 -26.42 20.95 -1.05
CA THR A 113 -26.33 20.86 -2.51
C THR A 113 -27.11 22.03 -3.12
N PHE A 114 -26.42 22.88 -3.87
CA PHE A 114 -27.01 23.87 -4.76
C PHE A 114 -27.27 23.22 -6.13
N SER A 115 -28.53 23.20 -6.55
CA SER A 115 -28.98 22.66 -7.84
C SER A 115 -29.40 23.80 -8.76
N PRO A 116 -28.60 24.16 -9.78
CA PRO A 116 -28.99 25.14 -10.80
C PRO A 116 -30.29 24.73 -11.50
N THR A 117 -31.17 25.68 -11.80
CA THR A 117 -32.42 25.40 -12.54
C THR A 117 -32.21 25.21 -14.04
N ALA A 118 -31.04 25.62 -14.54
CA ALA A 118 -30.61 25.48 -15.93
C ALA A 118 -29.10 25.18 -15.97
N ASN A 119 -28.62 24.68 -17.11
CA ASN A 119 -27.19 24.47 -17.31
C ASN A 119 -26.41 25.77 -17.07
N LEU A 120 -25.30 25.66 -16.34
CA LEU A 120 -24.36 26.73 -16.11
C LEU A 120 -23.78 27.23 -17.45
N PRO A 121 -23.41 28.51 -17.56
CA PRO A 121 -22.74 29.03 -18.75
C PRO A 121 -21.45 28.26 -19.02
N ALA A 122 -21.17 27.92 -20.29
CA ALA A 122 -19.98 27.18 -20.69
C ALA A 122 -18.69 28.00 -20.53
N ASN A 123 -17.57 27.34 -20.24
CA ASN A 123 -16.23 27.95 -20.13
C ASN A 123 -16.18 29.21 -19.25
N THR A 124 -16.98 29.23 -18.19
CA THR A 124 -17.23 30.39 -17.35
C THR A 124 -16.73 30.13 -15.94
N THR A 125 -16.03 31.12 -15.37
CA THR A 125 -15.63 31.08 -13.97
C THR A 125 -16.83 31.38 -13.08
N CYS A 126 -17.19 30.40 -12.26
CA CYS A 126 -18.25 30.48 -11.28
C CYS A 126 -17.69 30.71 -9.87
N THR A 127 -18.45 31.42 -9.04
CA THR A 127 -18.15 31.64 -7.63
C THR A 127 -19.32 31.11 -6.80
N ALA A 128 -19.04 30.13 -5.94
CA ALA A 128 -19.98 29.63 -4.95
C ALA A 128 -19.68 30.25 -3.59
N THR A 129 -20.71 30.51 -2.80
CA THR A 129 -20.57 31.14 -1.48
C THR A 129 -21.52 30.51 -0.47
N ILE A 130 -20.99 30.09 0.68
CA ILE A 130 -21.78 29.88 1.90
C ILE A 130 -21.61 31.12 2.80
N THR A 131 -22.69 31.84 3.10
CA THR A 131 -22.63 33.05 3.91
C THR A 131 -22.61 32.74 5.40
N THR A 132 -22.29 33.75 6.23
CA THR A 132 -22.39 33.63 7.70
C THR A 132 -23.82 33.50 8.21
N GLY A 133 -24.85 33.58 7.35
CA GLY A 133 -26.22 33.28 7.72
C GLY A 133 -26.46 31.79 7.99
N ALA A 134 -25.60 30.90 7.49
CA ALA A 134 -25.63 29.47 7.77
C ALA A 134 -25.22 29.20 9.22
N GLN A 135 -26.11 28.54 9.98
CA GLN A 135 -25.93 28.27 11.41
C GLN A 135 -26.03 26.78 11.73
N ASP A 136 -25.35 26.37 12.80
CA ASP A 136 -25.52 25.03 13.35
C ASP A 136 -26.83 24.86 14.11
N THR A 137 -27.15 23.64 14.53
CA THR A 137 -28.38 23.33 15.30
C THR A 137 -28.44 24.02 16.66
N THR A 138 -27.34 24.62 17.13
CA THR A 138 -27.27 25.42 18.37
C THR A 138 -27.35 26.93 18.13
N GLY A 139 -27.48 27.36 16.86
CA GLY A 139 -27.57 28.77 16.46
C GLY A 139 -26.21 29.45 16.24
N VAL A 140 -25.10 28.71 16.23
CA VAL A 140 -23.76 29.28 15.99
C VAL A 140 -23.53 29.36 14.48
N ALA A 141 -23.28 30.58 14.00
CA ALA A 141 -22.99 30.86 12.60
C ALA A 141 -21.59 30.40 12.16
N LEU A 142 -21.39 30.22 10.84
CA LEU A 142 -20.05 30.19 10.26
C LEU A 142 -19.26 31.43 10.68
N ALA A 143 -18.00 31.25 11.09
CA ALA A 143 -17.15 32.36 11.52
C ALA A 143 -16.87 33.38 10.39
N ASN A 144 -16.75 32.89 9.16
CA ASN A 144 -16.59 33.68 7.95
C ASN A 144 -17.40 33.04 6.82
N ALA A 145 -17.79 33.84 5.82
CA ALA A 145 -18.34 33.28 4.59
C ALA A 145 -17.28 32.39 3.92
N PHE A 146 -17.69 31.22 3.44
CA PHE A 146 -16.84 30.31 2.69
C PHE A 146 -17.05 30.53 1.20
N VAL A 147 -16.01 30.95 0.49
CA VAL A 147 -16.07 31.30 -0.94
C VAL A 147 -15.09 30.44 -1.71
N TRP A 148 -15.53 29.85 -2.81
CA TRP A 148 -14.66 29.10 -3.71
C TRP A 148 -15.08 29.28 -5.16
N THR A 149 -14.15 29.03 -6.07
CA THR A 149 -14.33 29.25 -7.51
C THR A 149 -13.94 28.02 -8.30
N PHE A 150 -14.57 27.89 -9.48
CA PHE A 150 -14.29 26.83 -10.44
C PHE A 150 -14.64 27.32 -11.85
N THR A 151 -14.14 26.64 -12.88
CA THR A 151 -14.47 26.95 -14.28
C THR A 151 -15.27 25.82 -14.90
N THR A 152 -16.39 26.16 -15.54
CA THR A 152 -17.23 25.19 -16.24
C THR A 152 -16.60 24.70 -17.54
N ALA A 153 -16.96 23.50 -17.97
CA ALA A 153 -16.62 22.91 -19.26
C ALA A 153 -17.49 23.50 -20.39
N ALA A 154 -17.25 23.04 -21.62
CA ALA A 154 -18.09 23.35 -22.77
C ALA A 154 -19.36 22.47 -22.86
N THR A 155 -19.34 21.29 -22.25
CA THR A 155 -20.35 20.24 -22.45
C THR A 155 -20.96 19.77 -21.12
N ALA A 156 -22.14 19.17 -21.23
CA ALA A 156 -22.77 18.46 -20.13
C ALA A 156 -22.07 17.11 -19.89
N ASP A 157 -22.15 16.63 -18.65
CA ASP A 157 -21.75 15.28 -18.29
C ASP A 157 -22.93 14.33 -18.53
N VAL A 158 -22.65 13.30 -19.32
CA VAL A 158 -23.57 12.21 -19.68
C VAL A 158 -23.01 10.86 -19.27
N THR A 159 -21.87 10.85 -18.58
CA THR A 159 -21.22 9.66 -18.06
C THR A 159 -22.00 9.20 -16.85
N ARG A 160 -22.24 7.89 -16.72
CA ARG A 160 -22.95 7.35 -15.58
C ARG A 160 -21.98 6.93 -14.47
N PRO A 161 -22.35 7.14 -13.20
CA PRO A 161 -21.56 6.65 -12.08
C PRO A 161 -21.57 5.12 -12.05
N ARG A 162 -20.46 4.56 -11.55
CA ARG A 162 -20.27 3.12 -11.35
C ARG A 162 -19.71 2.87 -9.97
N VAL A 163 -20.01 1.71 -9.41
CA VAL A 163 -19.36 1.23 -8.18
C VAL A 163 -18.00 0.61 -8.54
N THR A 164 -16.93 1.09 -7.91
CA THR A 164 -15.56 0.60 -8.08
C THR A 164 -15.12 -0.33 -6.96
N LEU A 165 -15.69 -0.17 -5.77
CA LEU A 165 -15.35 -0.95 -4.59
C LEU A 165 -16.58 -1.17 -3.72
N THR A 166 -16.70 -2.36 -3.13
CA THR A 166 -17.70 -2.67 -2.10
C THR A 166 -17.05 -3.26 -0.87
N VAL A 167 -17.59 -2.92 0.29
CA VAL A 167 -17.25 -3.55 1.56
C VAL A 167 -18.56 -3.94 2.25
N PRO A 168 -18.76 -5.20 2.65
CA PRO A 168 -17.94 -6.35 2.31
C PRO A 168 -17.82 -6.56 0.79
N ALA A 169 -16.72 -7.17 0.36
CA ALA A 169 -16.53 -7.53 -1.03
C ALA A 169 -17.63 -8.48 -1.51
N ALA A 170 -17.97 -8.42 -2.80
CA ALA A 170 -18.95 -9.31 -3.40
C ALA A 170 -18.57 -10.79 -3.19
N GLY A 171 -19.48 -11.56 -2.61
CA GLY A 171 -19.28 -12.98 -2.27
C GLY A 171 -18.47 -13.23 -1.01
N ALA A 172 -18.11 -12.20 -0.23
CA ALA A 172 -17.37 -12.37 1.02
C ALA A 172 -18.11 -13.29 2.00
N THR A 173 -17.37 -14.11 2.73
CA THR A 173 -17.88 -14.97 3.80
C THR A 173 -17.20 -14.63 5.12
N GLY A 174 -17.83 -14.95 6.25
CA GLY A 174 -17.27 -14.67 7.57
C GLY A 174 -17.29 -13.18 7.94
N VAL A 175 -18.16 -12.38 7.34
CA VAL A 175 -18.30 -10.95 7.63
C VAL A 175 -18.86 -10.75 9.04
N ALA A 176 -18.18 -9.97 9.89
CA ALA A 176 -18.65 -9.73 11.25
C ALA A 176 -20.07 -9.13 11.28
N THR A 177 -20.87 -9.50 12.27
CA THR A 177 -22.28 -9.07 12.34
C THR A 177 -22.46 -7.57 12.63
N ASN A 178 -21.40 -6.84 12.98
CA ASN A 178 -21.36 -5.40 13.19
C ASN A 178 -20.66 -4.63 12.06
N THR A 179 -20.36 -5.27 10.93
CA THR A 179 -19.73 -4.62 9.78
C THR A 179 -20.67 -3.61 9.11
N ALA A 180 -20.16 -2.41 8.82
CA ALA A 180 -20.84 -1.44 7.95
C ALA A 180 -20.72 -1.83 6.48
N ILE A 181 -21.74 -1.48 5.68
CA ILE A 181 -21.78 -1.84 4.25
C ILE A 181 -21.50 -0.58 3.42
N THR A 182 -20.45 -0.57 2.61
CA THR A 182 -20.04 0.58 1.81
C THR A 182 -19.95 0.28 0.32
N ALA A 183 -20.09 1.33 -0.49
CA ALA A 183 -19.84 1.30 -1.92
C ALA A 183 -19.19 2.60 -2.38
N THR A 184 -18.04 2.50 -3.06
CA THR A 184 -17.30 3.64 -3.63
C THR A 184 -17.62 3.79 -5.11
N PHE A 185 -17.80 5.02 -5.58
CA PHE A 185 -18.20 5.35 -6.94
C PHE A 185 -17.06 5.97 -7.77
N THR A 186 -17.19 5.94 -9.10
CA THR A 186 -16.28 6.59 -10.05
C THR A 186 -16.29 8.12 -9.97
N GLU A 187 -17.40 8.70 -9.55
CA GLU A 187 -17.66 10.14 -9.54
C GLU A 187 -18.48 10.55 -8.31
N ASP A 188 -18.62 11.85 -8.08
CA ASP A 188 -19.38 12.35 -6.95
C ASP A 188 -20.89 12.17 -7.19
N MET A 189 -21.54 11.46 -6.26
CA MET A 189 -22.97 11.24 -6.22
C MET A 189 -23.72 12.44 -5.63
N ASP A 190 -24.97 12.66 -6.05
CA ASP A 190 -25.86 13.58 -5.37
C ASP A 190 -26.32 12.97 -4.03
N PRO A 191 -25.91 13.54 -2.88
CA PRO A 191 -26.25 13.00 -1.57
C PRO A 191 -27.76 12.89 -1.31
N ALA A 192 -28.58 13.72 -1.97
CA ALA A 192 -30.04 13.66 -1.82
C ALA A 192 -30.64 12.39 -2.45
N THR A 193 -29.92 11.76 -3.37
CA THR A 193 -30.34 10.52 -4.06
C THR A 193 -29.75 9.26 -3.44
N ILE A 194 -28.83 9.38 -2.49
CA ILE A 194 -28.23 8.27 -1.75
C ILE A 194 -28.94 8.15 -0.40
N THR A 195 -29.99 7.34 -0.33
CA THR A 195 -30.90 7.23 0.81
C THR A 195 -31.22 5.77 1.12
N GLY A 196 -31.97 5.52 2.20
CA GLY A 196 -32.44 4.18 2.55
C GLY A 196 -33.40 3.53 1.53
N THR A 197 -33.88 4.27 0.53
CA THR A 197 -34.67 3.70 -0.58
C THR A 197 -33.81 3.32 -1.78
N THR A 198 -32.64 3.96 -1.94
CA THR A 198 -31.75 3.72 -3.07
C THR A 198 -30.54 2.88 -2.71
N PHE A 199 -30.15 2.79 -1.45
CA PHE A 199 -29.16 1.85 -0.93
C PHE A 199 -29.81 1.01 0.18
N THR A 200 -30.08 -0.25 -0.15
CA THR A 200 -30.84 -1.18 0.69
C THR A 200 -30.04 -2.43 1.01
N LEU A 201 -30.38 -3.09 2.12
CA LEU A 201 -29.84 -4.38 2.53
C LEU A 201 -31.00 -5.32 2.86
N THR A 202 -30.96 -6.54 2.33
CA THR A 202 -32.00 -7.56 2.53
C THR A 202 -31.39 -8.90 2.90
N GLY A 203 -32.08 -9.68 3.72
CA GLY A 203 -31.74 -11.07 4.00
C GLY A 203 -32.53 -12.06 3.13
N PRO A 204 -32.47 -13.37 3.47
CA PRO A 204 -33.21 -14.40 2.75
C PRO A 204 -34.71 -14.08 2.64
N GLY A 205 -35.29 -14.40 1.49
CA GLY A 205 -36.69 -14.07 1.19
C GLY A 205 -36.96 -12.57 0.99
N ALA A 206 -35.94 -11.76 0.71
CA ALA A 206 -36.02 -10.31 0.55
C ALA A 206 -36.48 -9.56 1.83
N THR A 207 -36.19 -10.14 3.01
CA THR A 207 -36.51 -9.52 4.30
C THR A 207 -35.65 -8.25 4.50
N PRO A 208 -36.22 -7.04 4.66
CA PRO A 208 -35.43 -5.82 4.81
C PRO A 208 -34.62 -5.81 6.11
N VAL A 209 -33.37 -5.36 6.03
CA VAL A 209 -32.55 -5.01 7.19
C VAL A 209 -32.64 -3.51 7.41
N ALA A 210 -32.98 -3.08 8.63
CA ALA A 210 -33.08 -1.65 8.96
C ALA A 210 -31.69 -1.03 9.13
N GLY A 211 -31.46 0.11 8.50
CA GLY A 211 -30.20 0.85 8.56
C GLY A 211 -30.36 2.31 8.19
N THR A 212 -29.33 3.09 8.47
CA THR A 212 -29.20 4.48 8.00
C THR A 212 -28.20 4.54 6.85
N VAL A 213 -28.40 5.49 5.95
CA VAL A 213 -27.51 5.69 4.79
C VAL A 213 -26.89 7.07 4.87
N THR A 214 -25.57 7.13 4.68
CA THR A 214 -24.79 8.36 4.59
C THR A 214 -23.93 8.34 3.33
N TYR A 215 -23.51 9.51 2.86
CA TYR A 215 -22.60 9.64 1.72
C TYR A 215 -21.45 10.59 2.06
N ALA A 216 -20.22 10.11 1.90
CA ALA A 216 -19.00 10.88 2.09
C ALA A 216 -18.55 11.47 0.74
N VAL A 217 -18.69 12.78 0.61
CA VAL A 217 -18.23 13.58 -0.54
C VAL A 217 -16.71 13.50 -0.67
N VAL A 218 -16.17 13.60 -1.89
CA VAL A 218 -14.72 13.43 -2.21
C VAL A 218 -14.22 11.99 -2.07
N ALA A 219 -14.56 11.32 -0.95
CA ALA A 219 -14.34 9.88 -0.80
C ALA A 219 -15.25 9.05 -1.71
N LYS A 220 -16.26 9.68 -2.33
CA LYS A 220 -17.22 9.08 -3.26
C LYS A 220 -17.82 7.80 -2.73
N THR A 221 -18.15 7.74 -1.44
CA THR A 221 -18.54 6.49 -0.80
C THR A 221 -19.85 6.62 -0.07
N ALA A 222 -20.80 5.74 -0.40
CA ALA A 222 -22.02 5.55 0.36
C ALA A 222 -21.80 4.50 1.45
N THR A 223 -22.38 4.72 2.63
CA THR A 223 -22.33 3.79 3.77
C THR A 223 -23.74 3.52 4.26
N PHE A 224 -24.12 2.24 4.27
CA PHE A 224 -25.28 1.72 4.96
C PHE A 224 -24.82 1.20 6.33
N THR A 225 -25.32 1.82 7.39
CA THR A 225 -25.04 1.42 8.79
C THR A 225 -26.27 0.70 9.34
N PRO A 226 -26.20 -0.62 9.61
CA PRO A 226 -27.28 -1.35 10.24
C PRO A 226 -27.65 -0.75 11.60
N THR A 227 -28.96 -0.64 11.89
CA THR A 227 -29.44 -0.14 13.20
C THR A 227 -29.36 -1.18 14.32
N THR A 228 -29.31 -2.46 13.94
CA THR A 228 -29.08 -3.61 14.83
C THR A 228 -27.97 -4.46 14.25
N THR A 229 -27.34 -5.30 15.07
CA THR A 229 -26.40 -6.31 14.59
C THR A 229 -27.05 -7.14 13.50
N LEU A 230 -26.30 -7.38 12.43
CA LEU A 230 -26.73 -8.19 11.30
C LEU A 230 -27.03 -9.63 11.77
N PRO A 231 -27.99 -10.33 11.13
CA PRO A 231 -28.27 -11.72 11.43
C PRO A 231 -27.02 -12.59 11.25
N ALA A 232 -26.76 -13.50 12.18
CA ALA A 232 -25.59 -14.39 12.14
C ALA A 232 -25.71 -15.45 11.04
N SER A 233 -24.58 -15.85 10.46
CA SER A 233 -24.48 -16.93 9.45
C SER A 233 -25.51 -16.81 8.31
N THR A 234 -25.79 -15.58 7.88
CA THR A 234 -26.88 -15.26 6.96
C THR A 234 -26.33 -14.64 5.69
N LEU A 235 -26.83 -15.12 4.54
CA LEU A 235 -26.59 -14.49 3.24
C LEU A 235 -27.42 -13.22 3.13
N LEU A 236 -26.75 -12.08 3.02
CA LEU A 236 -27.36 -10.77 2.82
C LEU A 236 -27.09 -10.27 1.40
N THR A 237 -28.04 -9.51 0.86
CA THR A 237 -27.99 -8.89 -0.46
C THR A 237 -28.09 -7.38 -0.29
N ALA A 238 -27.04 -6.67 -0.69
CA ALA A 238 -27.03 -5.22 -0.78
C ALA A 238 -27.40 -4.78 -2.20
N THR A 239 -28.16 -3.69 -2.32
CA THR A 239 -28.61 -3.17 -3.61
C THR A 239 -28.54 -1.65 -3.62
N ILE A 240 -27.85 -1.10 -4.62
CA ILE A 240 -27.91 0.31 -4.98
C ILE A 240 -28.73 0.45 -6.26
N THR A 241 -29.83 1.17 -6.20
CA THR A 241 -30.77 1.27 -7.32
C THR A 241 -30.35 2.32 -8.36
N THR A 242 -30.96 2.29 -9.54
CA THR A 242 -30.84 3.37 -10.54
C THR A 242 -31.36 4.73 -10.08
N GLY A 243 -32.09 4.80 -8.96
CA GLY A 243 -32.50 6.07 -8.35
C GLY A 243 -31.34 6.88 -7.77
N ALA A 244 -30.18 6.25 -7.52
CA ALA A 244 -28.95 6.94 -7.17
C ALA A 244 -28.35 7.62 -8.41
N THR A 245 -28.17 8.94 -8.37
CA THR A 245 -27.61 9.73 -9.48
C THR A 245 -26.34 10.47 -9.07
N ASP A 246 -25.50 10.77 -10.06
CA ASP A 246 -24.41 11.73 -9.89
C ASP A 246 -24.91 13.18 -9.70
N LEU A 247 -23.98 14.11 -9.53
CA LEU A 247 -24.30 15.55 -9.46
C LEU A 247 -24.77 16.15 -10.79
N ALA A 248 -24.60 15.46 -11.91
CA ALA A 248 -25.06 15.85 -13.24
C ALA A 248 -26.45 15.29 -13.60
N GLY A 249 -27.00 14.42 -12.75
CA GLY A 249 -28.30 13.77 -12.91
C GLY A 249 -28.26 12.41 -13.64
N ASN A 250 -27.09 11.84 -13.93
CA ASN A 250 -27.03 10.54 -14.58
C ASN A 250 -27.25 9.42 -13.54
N ALA A 251 -28.19 8.52 -13.84
CA ALA A 251 -28.47 7.36 -12.99
C ALA A 251 -27.36 6.31 -13.03
N LEU A 252 -27.20 5.57 -11.93
CA LEU A 252 -26.21 4.51 -11.77
C LEU A 252 -26.18 3.52 -12.95
N ALA A 253 -24.97 3.27 -13.47
CA ALA A 253 -24.67 2.15 -14.35
C ALA A 253 -24.14 0.98 -13.50
N GLY A 254 -25.07 0.24 -12.87
CA GLY A 254 -24.75 -0.91 -12.04
C GLY A 254 -24.29 -2.14 -12.83
N ASN A 255 -24.41 -3.31 -12.20
CA ASN A 255 -23.91 -4.59 -12.72
C ASN A 255 -25.01 -5.51 -13.30
N GLN A 256 -26.24 -5.01 -13.42
CA GLN A 256 -27.38 -5.81 -13.89
C GLN A 256 -27.70 -5.64 -15.39
N ALA A 257 -27.07 -4.69 -16.08
CA ALA A 257 -27.21 -4.50 -17.53
C ALA A 257 -25.86 -4.20 -18.20
N ALA A 258 -25.81 -4.43 -19.52
CA ALA A 258 -24.62 -4.13 -20.31
C ALA A 258 -24.33 -2.63 -20.33
N LEU A 259 -23.05 -2.30 -20.23
CA LEU A 259 -22.57 -0.93 -20.18
C LEU A 259 -22.81 -0.20 -21.52
N PRO A 260 -23.19 1.09 -21.51
CA PRO A 260 -23.34 2.01 -20.38
C PRO A 260 -24.81 2.13 -19.89
N ALA A 261 -25.65 1.10 -20.02
CA ALA A 261 -27.05 1.20 -19.62
C ALA A 261 -27.20 1.42 -18.10
N ALA A 262 -28.27 2.14 -17.71
CA ALA A 262 -28.64 2.27 -16.31
C ALA A 262 -29.07 0.91 -15.76
N SER A 263 -28.56 0.54 -14.59
CA SER A 263 -29.03 -0.65 -13.89
C SER A 263 -28.71 -0.59 -12.40
N ASN A 264 -29.40 -1.40 -11.61
CA ASN A 264 -29.06 -1.52 -10.19
C ASN A 264 -27.67 -2.15 -10.06
N PHE A 265 -26.99 -1.85 -8.95
CA PHE A 265 -25.79 -2.55 -8.53
C PHE A 265 -26.15 -3.47 -7.37
N VAL A 266 -25.96 -4.78 -7.55
CA VAL A 266 -26.36 -5.82 -6.60
C VAL A 266 -25.17 -6.68 -6.24
N TRP A 267 -24.95 -6.91 -4.94
CA TRP A 267 -23.95 -7.85 -4.46
C TRP A 267 -24.41 -8.55 -3.19
N THR A 268 -23.75 -9.67 -2.88
CA THR A 268 -24.08 -10.49 -1.71
C THR A 268 -22.86 -10.71 -0.83
N PHE A 269 -23.09 -11.01 0.45
CA PHE A 269 -22.08 -11.44 1.39
C PHE A 269 -22.72 -12.29 2.51
N THR A 270 -21.92 -13.11 3.18
CA THR A 270 -22.37 -14.00 4.26
C THR A 270 -21.75 -13.59 5.59
N THR A 271 -22.59 -13.33 6.59
CA THR A 271 -22.14 -12.96 7.93
C THR A 271 -21.52 -14.14 8.70
N SER A 272 -20.67 -13.85 9.67
CA SER A 272 -20.14 -14.81 10.64
C SER A 272 -21.15 -15.08 11.76
N ALA A 273 -20.73 -15.91 12.74
CA ALA A 273 -21.57 -16.25 13.89
C ALA A 273 -21.63 -15.15 14.98
N ALA A 274 -20.70 -14.19 14.98
CA ALA A 274 -20.49 -13.25 16.07
C ALA A 274 -19.99 -11.88 15.58
N PRO A 275 -20.21 -10.80 16.35
CA PRO A 275 -19.58 -9.52 16.07
C PRO A 275 -18.07 -9.59 16.27
N ASP A 276 -17.35 -8.70 15.60
CA ASP A 276 -15.94 -8.50 15.85
C ASP A 276 -15.75 -7.36 16.85
N THR A 277 -15.06 -7.67 17.95
CA THR A 277 -14.75 -6.73 19.03
C THR A 277 -13.23 -6.58 19.22
N THR A 278 -12.43 -7.11 18.31
CA THR A 278 -10.98 -7.11 18.41
C THR A 278 -10.45 -5.82 17.81
N PRO A 279 -9.71 -4.99 18.56
CA PRO A 279 -9.07 -3.82 17.97
C PRO A 279 -7.99 -4.21 16.95
N PRO A 280 -7.90 -3.50 15.82
CA PRO A 280 -6.80 -3.70 14.88
C PRO A 280 -5.46 -3.31 15.50
N THR A 281 -4.38 -3.91 15.00
CA THR A 281 -2.99 -3.59 15.36
C THR A 281 -2.16 -3.38 14.10
N VAL A 282 -1.06 -2.64 14.21
CA VAL A 282 -0.08 -2.48 13.11
C VAL A 282 1.02 -3.52 13.27
N THR A 283 1.11 -4.43 12.30
CA THR A 283 2.01 -5.60 12.33
C THR A 283 3.36 -5.32 11.68
N LEU A 284 3.43 -4.40 10.71
CA LEU A 284 4.66 -4.05 9.99
C LEU A 284 4.70 -2.56 9.65
N LEU A 285 5.91 -1.98 9.67
CA LEU A 285 6.20 -0.60 9.33
C LEU A 285 7.30 -0.53 8.26
N ASN A 286 7.15 0.38 7.30
CA ASN A 286 8.20 0.70 6.33
C ASN A 286 8.17 2.20 6.02
N PRO A 287 9.19 3.00 6.35
CA PRO A 287 10.41 2.62 7.03
C PRO A 287 10.15 1.99 8.40
N ALA A 288 11.02 1.06 8.80
CA ALA A 288 10.99 0.49 10.14
C ALA A 288 11.21 1.61 11.18
N ASP A 289 10.74 1.39 12.41
CA ASP A 289 10.94 2.34 13.49
C ASP A 289 12.45 2.55 13.75
N LEU A 290 12.84 3.80 13.91
CA LEU A 290 14.21 4.29 14.06
C LEU A 290 15.13 4.04 12.83
N ALA A 291 14.58 3.69 11.65
CA ALA A 291 15.38 3.52 10.45
C ALA A 291 16.10 4.83 10.05
N THR A 292 17.37 4.74 9.67
CA THR A 292 18.18 5.91 9.27
C THR A 292 18.64 5.82 7.83
N GLY A 293 18.97 6.95 7.21
CA GLY A 293 19.52 6.98 5.85
C GLY A 293 18.47 6.74 4.76
N MET A 294 17.18 6.91 5.08
CA MET A 294 16.10 6.72 4.11
C MET A 294 16.19 7.74 2.97
N CYS A 295 15.87 7.30 1.76
CA CYS A 295 15.91 8.17 0.61
C CYS A 295 14.76 9.21 0.62
N LEU A 296 14.93 10.33 -0.09
CA LEU A 296 14.05 11.50 0.06
C LEU A 296 12.62 11.31 -0.47
N GLN A 297 12.36 10.32 -1.32
CA GLN A 297 11.02 10.03 -1.87
C GLN A 297 10.42 8.74 -1.26
N LYS A 298 10.94 8.28 -0.12
CA LYS A 298 10.51 7.02 0.49
C LYS A 298 9.04 7.15 0.93
N THR A 299 8.20 6.25 0.43
CA THR A 299 6.83 6.10 0.93
C THR A 299 6.82 5.51 2.34
N VAL A 300 5.78 5.83 3.10
CA VAL A 300 5.63 5.42 4.49
C VAL A 300 4.42 4.49 4.59
N ASN A 301 4.62 3.27 5.06
CA ASN A 301 3.63 2.20 5.08
C ASN A 301 3.36 1.71 6.50
N ALA A 302 2.12 1.28 6.73
CA ALA A 302 1.68 0.54 7.90
C ALA A 302 0.81 -0.65 7.45
N THR A 303 1.17 -1.87 7.85
CA THR A 303 0.38 -3.08 7.61
C THR A 303 -0.46 -3.41 8.84
N PHE A 304 -1.74 -3.73 8.66
CA PHE A 304 -2.66 -4.02 9.76
C PHE A 304 -2.89 -5.52 9.99
N SER A 305 -3.26 -5.91 11.21
CA SER A 305 -3.60 -7.30 11.58
C SER A 305 -4.85 -7.83 10.91
N GLU A 306 -5.71 -6.93 10.41
CA GLU A 306 -7.02 -7.23 9.85
C GLU A 306 -7.45 -6.18 8.81
N ALA A 307 -8.61 -6.38 8.20
CA ALA A 307 -9.14 -5.47 7.20
C ALA A 307 -9.62 -4.16 7.84
N MET A 308 -9.11 -3.04 7.37
CA MET A 308 -9.46 -1.70 7.84
C MET A 308 -10.62 -1.11 7.03
N ASP A 309 -11.42 -0.23 7.65
CA ASP A 309 -12.37 0.61 6.91
C ASP A 309 -11.58 1.67 6.13
N PRO A 310 -11.56 1.62 4.77
CA PRO A 310 -10.81 2.57 3.96
C PRO A 310 -11.20 4.03 4.21
N LEU A 311 -12.44 4.30 4.65
CA LEU A 311 -12.91 5.67 4.96
C LEU A 311 -12.26 6.25 6.21
N THR A 312 -11.71 5.39 7.07
CA THR A 312 -11.02 5.81 8.29
C THR A 312 -9.51 5.87 8.10
N ILE A 313 -8.98 5.46 6.94
CA ILE A 313 -7.55 5.54 6.61
C ILE A 313 -7.33 6.71 5.65
N THR A 314 -7.08 7.88 6.23
CA THR A 314 -7.00 9.15 5.51
C THR A 314 -5.78 9.94 5.97
N THR A 315 -5.52 11.10 5.37
CA THR A 315 -4.47 12.03 5.83
C THR A 315 -4.73 12.61 7.22
N ALA A 316 -5.95 12.46 7.78
CA ALA A 316 -6.25 12.84 9.15
C ALA A 316 -5.88 11.76 10.17
N THR A 317 -5.84 10.49 9.74
CA THR A 317 -5.56 9.34 10.61
C THR A 317 -4.22 8.70 10.35
N PHE A 318 -3.60 8.92 9.19
CA PHE A 318 -2.23 8.57 8.89
C PHE A 318 -1.46 9.83 8.50
N THR A 319 -0.66 10.34 9.44
CA THR A 319 0.07 11.60 9.31
C THR A 319 1.58 11.37 9.29
N LEU A 320 2.30 12.33 8.71
CA LEU A 320 3.76 12.42 8.72
C LEU A 320 4.16 13.85 9.11
N ALA A 321 5.16 14.00 9.99
CA ALA A 321 5.64 15.31 10.43
C ALA A 321 7.17 15.33 10.61
N ALA A 322 7.80 16.46 10.32
CA ALA A 322 9.18 16.76 10.71
C ALA A 322 9.16 17.60 11.99
N GLY A 323 9.40 16.96 13.14
CA GLY A 323 9.14 17.58 14.44
C GLY A 323 7.66 17.94 14.59
N VAL A 324 7.36 19.24 14.69
CA VAL A 324 5.98 19.75 14.78
C VAL A 324 5.39 20.19 13.44
N THR A 325 6.19 20.15 12.36
CA THR A 325 5.77 20.61 11.03
C THR A 325 5.16 19.46 10.24
N PRO A 326 3.87 19.50 9.88
CA PRO A 326 3.25 18.46 9.07
C PRO A 326 3.86 18.38 7.67
N VAL A 327 4.00 17.16 7.14
CA VAL A 327 4.37 16.89 5.75
C VAL A 327 3.09 16.66 4.96
N SER A 328 2.93 17.40 3.86
CA SER A 328 1.82 17.19 2.94
C SER A 328 2.01 15.89 2.14
N GLY A 329 0.93 15.14 1.97
CA GLY A 329 0.93 13.86 1.27
C GLY A 329 -0.47 13.36 0.97
N THR A 330 -0.53 12.23 0.28
CA THR A 330 -1.74 11.44 0.08
C THR A 330 -1.66 10.14 0.88
N VAL A 331 -2.82 9.58 1.21
CA VAL A 331 -2.92 8.26 1.86
C VAL A 331 -3.77 7.36 0.97
N ALA A 332 -3.28 6.15 0.73
CA ALA A 332 -4.01 5.09 0.06
C ALA A 332 -4.02 3.84 0.96
N TYR A 333 -5.10 3.07 0.93
CA TYR A 333 -5.20 1.79 1.63
C TYR A 333 -5.50 0.69 0.62
N ASP A 334 -4.64 -0.33 0.60
CA ASP A 334 -4.86 -1.54 -0.18
C ASP A 334 -5.52 -2.61 0.69
N VAL A 335 -6.76 -2.97 0.35
CA VAL A 335 -7.60 -3.87 1.15
C VAL A 335 -7.05 -5.31 1.13
N ALA A 336 -6.42 -5.74 0.04
CA ALA A 336 -5.94 -7.12 -0.12
C ALA A 336 -4.70 -7.39 0.74
N SER A 337 -3.70 -6.51 0.67
CA SER A 337 -2.47 -6.58 1.45
C SER A 337 -2.63 -6.01 2.87
N ARG A 338 -3.73 -5.29 3.15
CA ARG A 338 -3.99 -4.56 4.39
C ARG A 338 -2.91 -3.50 4.68
N VAL A 339 -2.42 -2.85 3.64
CA VAL A 339 -1.34 -1.86 3.74
C VAL A 339 -1.89 -0.46 3.50
N ALA A 340 -1.73 0.43 4.49
CA ALA A 340 -1.85 1.86 4.27
C ALA A 340 -0.51 2.44 3.82
N THR A 341 -0.55 3.34 2.84
CA THR A 341 0.62 4.00 2.25
C THR A 341 0.42 5.51 2.27
N PHE A 342 1.29 6.22 2.96
CA PHE A 342 1.45 7.66 2.89
C PHE A 342 2.53 8.01 1.85
N THR A 343 2.17 8.83 0.87
CA THR A 343 3.07 9.32 -0.17
C THR A 343 3.16 10.84 -0.05
N SER A 344 4.35 11.37 0.23
CA SER A 344 4.56 12.81 0.32
C SER A 344 4.41 13.48 -1.05
N THR A 345 3.83 14.69 -1.08
CA THR A 345 3.67 15.46 -2.33
C THR A 345 4.99 16.01 -2.86
N SER A 346 6.00 16.11 -2.00
CA SER A 346 7.35 16.54 -2.34
C SER A 346 8.38 15.63 -1.69
N ALA A 347 9.62 15.69 -2.18
CA ALA A 347 10.75 15.06 -1.53
C ALA A 347 10.85 15.52 -0.07
N LEU A 348 11.06 14.56 0.83
CA LEU A 348 11.33 14.79 2.23
C LEU A 348 12.66 15.55 2.39
N ALA A 349 12.76 16.39 3.42
CA ALA A 349 13.99 17.09 3.75
C ALA A 349 15.10 16.10 4.09
N ALA A 350 16.35 16.39 3.69
CA ALA A 350 17.50 15.53 3.93
C ALA A 350 17.95 15.56 5.41
N ASN A 351 18.57 14.48 5.89
CA ASN A 351 19.08 14.35 7.26
C ASN A 351 18.07 14.74 8.35
N THR A 352 16.78 14.51 8.08
CA THR A 352 15.68 15.00 8.91
C THR A 352 14.95 13.80 9.52
N SER A 353 14.67 13.88 10.82
CA SER A 353 13.84 12.90 11.51
C SER A 353 12.37 13.21 11.25
N PHE A 354 11.64 12.23 10.75
CA PHE A 354 10.21 12.26 10.53
C PHE A 354 9.51 11.35 11.53
N THR A 355 8.37 11.81 12.03
CA THR A 355 7.45 11.04 12.87
C THR A 355 6.21 10.72 12.06
N ALA A 356 5.94 9.43 11.88
CA ALA A 356 4.71 8.95 11.29
C ALA A 356 3.75 8.50 12.39
N THR A 357 2.45 8.77 12.21
CA THR A 357 1.42 8.42 13.18
C THR A 357 0.21 7.84 12.47
N VAL A 358 -0.21 6.62 12.87
CA VAL A 358 -1.58 6.14 12.64
C VAL A 358 -2.37 6.34 13.93
N THR A 359 -3.44 7.13 13.88
CA THR A 359 -4.22 7.52 15.08
C THR A 359 -5.30 6.50 15.43
N THR A 360 -5.84 6.59 16.64
CA THR A 360 -7.05 5.84 17.05
C THR A 360 -8.31 6.18 16.24
N GLY A 361 -8.24 7.14 15.32
CA GLY A 361 -9.30 7.38 14.35
C GLY A 361 -9.39 6.30 13.25
N ALA A 362 -8.31 5.55 13.02
CA ALA A 362 -8.30 4.40 12.11
C ALA A 362 -9.05 3.21 12.73
N LYS A 363 -10.03 2.68 12.00
CA LYS A 363 -10.92 1.60 12.46
C LYS A 363 -10.96 0.44 11.48
N ASP A 364 -11.27 -0.73 11.99
CA ASP A 364 -11.60 -1.91 11.18
C ASP A 364 -13.00 -1.78 10.55
N LEU A 365 -13.39 -2.79 9.76
CA LEU A 365 -14.71 -2.88 9.13
C LEU A 365 -15.88 -3.02 10.13
N ALA A 366 -15.60 -3.47 11.34
CA ALA A 366 -16.55 -3.66 12.43
C ALA A 366 -16.67 -2.42 13.33
N GLY A 367 -15.88 -1.39 13.07
CA GLY A 367 -15.86 -0.12 13.79
C GLY A 367 -14.93 -0.10 15.00
N ASN A 368 -14.12 -1.14 15.26
CA ASN A 368 -13.14 -1.12 16.34
C ASN A 368 -11.97 -0.23 15.95
N ALA A 369 -11.63 0.72 16.82
CA ALA A 369 -10.49 1.61 16.65
C ALA A 369 -9.18 0.94 17.06
N LEU A 370 -8.05 1.40 16.50
CA LEU A 370 -6.73 1.12 17.11
C LEU A 370 -6.79 1.45 18.60
N ALA A 371 -6.27 0.53 19.45
CA ALA A 371 -6.29 0.70 20.90
C ALA A 371 -5.49 1.93 21.39
N SER A 372 -4.44 2.31 20.64
CA SER A 372 -3.63 3.49 20.87
C SER A 372 -3.05 3.98 19.54
N ASN A 373 -2.67 5.27 19.46
CA ASN A 373 -1.94 5.78 18.30
C ASN A 373 -0.66 4.94 18.06
N ARG A 374 -0.46 4.46 16.84
CA ARG A 374 0.82 3.89 16.43
C ARG A 374 1.73 5.02 15.96
N VAL A 375 2.74 5.34 16.74
CA VAL A 375 3.74 6.36 16.44
C VAL A 375 5.08 5.67 16.18
N TRP A 376 5.81 6.08 15.15
CA TRP A 376 7.18 5.63 14.89
C TRP A 376 7.97 6.72 14.18
N THR A 377 9.29 6.58 14.19
CA THR A 377 10.18 7.57 13.58
C THR A 377 11.12 6.95 12.56
N PHE A 378 11.59 7.76 11.62
CA PHE A 378 12.70 7.41 10.73
C PHE A 378 13.46 8.67 10.33
N THR A 379 14.70 8.52 9.88
CA THR A 379 15.57 9.63 9.49
C THR A 379 15.98 9.47 8.04
N THR A 380 15.75 10.51 7.24
CA THR A 380 16.22 10.56 5.85
C THR A 380 17.73 10.76 5.78
N GLY A 381 18.36 10.28 4.72
CA GLY A 381 19.73 10.64 4.33
C GLY A 381 19.74 11.87 3.42
N THR A 382 20.73 11.93 2.52
CA THR A 382 20.84 12.99 1.50
C THR A 382 20.40 12.55 0.11
N GLN A 383 20.14 11.27 -0.08
CA GLN A 383 19.98 10.67 -1.40
C GLN A 383 18.52 10.64 -1.82
N ALA A 384 18.22 11.06 -3.05
CA ALA A 384 16.94 10.77 -3.67
C ALA A 384 16.75 9.23 -3.75
N CYS A 385 15.51 8.77 -3.70
CA CYS A 385 15.23 7.38 -4.01
C CYS A 385 15.60 7.21 -5.47
N ALA A 386 16.69 6.48 -5.73
CA ALA A 386 16.97 6.05 -7.07
C ALA A 386 15.76 5.19 -7.48
N PRO A 387 15.03 5.50 -8.58
CA PRO A 387 14.35 4.43 -9.28
C PRO A 387 15.42 3.36 -9.46
N VAL A 388 15.20 2.13 -8.97
CA VAL A 388 16.20 1.07 -9.16
C VAL A 388 16.42 1.01 -10.67
N PRO A 389 17.59 1.46 -11.19
CA PRO A 389 17.79 1.45 -12.63
C PRO A 389 17.65 0.00 -13.09
N PRO A 390 17.18 -0.26 -14.31
CA PRO A 390 17.17 -1.61 -14.84
C PRO A 390 18.56 -2.23 -14.62
N ILE A 391 18.63 -3.28 -13.79
CA ILE A 391 19.90 -3.94 -13.49
C ILE A 391 20.25 -4.77 -14.71
N ALA A 392 20.99 -4.15 -15.64
CA ALA A 392 21.39 -4.78 -16.88
C ALA A 392 22.38 -5.90 -16.59
N LEU A 393 22.00 -7.13 -16.92
CA LEU A 393 22.86 -8.31 -16.82
C LEU A 393 23.77 -8.48 -18.05
N GLY A 394 23.54 -7.71 -19.13
CA GLY A 394 24.34 -7.77 -20.35
C GLY A 394 24.48 -9.19 -20.90
N ALA A 395 25.70 -9.60 -21.23
CA ALA A 395 26.04 -10.93 -21.68
C ALA A 395 25.79 -12.03 -20.63
N ALA A 396 25.59 -11.71 -19.35
CA ALA A 396 25.22 -12.67 -18.32
C ALA A 396 23.71 -13.01 -18.33
N ALA A 397 22.88 -12.25 -19.05
CA ALA A 397 21.42 -12.44 -19.07
C ALA A 397 20.93 -13.85 -19.48
N PRO A 398 21.53 -14.56 -20.46
CA PRO A 398 21.06 -15.90 -20.84
C PRO A 398 21.52 -17.01 -19.87
N PHE A 399 22.44 -16.73 -18.95
CA PHE A 399 23.05 -17.73 -18.07
C PHE A 399 22.15 -18.06 -16.87
N GLY A 400 21.74 -19.33 -16.74
CA GLY A 400 21.12 -19.86 -15.54
C GLY A 400 22.14 -20.16 -14.43
N GLY A 401 23.37 -20.50 -14.80
CA GLY A 401 24.48 -20.74 -13.88
C GLY A 401 25.81 -20.21 -14.41
N PHE A 402 26.61 -19.55 -13.56
CA PHE A 402 27.96 -19.13 -13.90
C PHE A 402 28.93 -19.35 -12.74
N GLY A 403 30.01 -20.11 -12.95
CA GLY A 403 30.91 -20.59 -11.91
C GLY A 403 32.32 -19.98 -11.93
N GLY A 404 32.43 -18.65 -12.03
CA GLY A 404 33.71 -17.93 -12.03
C GLY A 404 34.80 -18.60 -12.88
N ALA A 405 36.03 -18.67 -12.36
CA ALA A 405 37.11 -19.49 -12.91
C ALA A 405 37.17 -20.91 -12.32
N ALA A 406 36.34 -21.20 -11.31
CA ALA A 406 36.37 -22.47 -10.57
C ALA A 406 35.49 -23.57 -11.22
N GLY A 407 34.67 -23.22 -12.19
CA GLY A 407 33.80 -24.14 -12.91
C GLY A 407 32.47 -24.43 -12.21
N MET A 408 31.80 -25.49 -12.65
CA MET A 408 30.50 -25.89 -12.13
C MET A 408 30.39 -27.39 -11.92
N THR A 409 29.66 -27.79 -10.89
CA THR A 409 29.52 -29.20 -10.51
C THR A 409 28.06 -29.57 -10.31
N ASN A 410 27.61 -30.55 -11.09
CA ASN A 410 26.37 -31.27 -10.82
C ASN A 410 26.69 -32.64 -10.19
N GLN A 411 25.90 -33.01 -9.18
CA GLN A 411 25.93 -34.35 -8.56
C GLN A 411 24.55 -35.03 -8.55
N GLY A 412 23.61 -34.56 -9.38
CA GLY A 412 22.27 -35.14 -9.51
C GLY A 412 21.95 -35.58 -10.93
N THR A 413 20.93 -36.41 -11.09
CA THR A 413 20.45 -36.93 -12.38
C THR A 413 19.17 -36.25 -12.87
N LEU A 414 18.59 -35.38 -12.05
CA LEU A 414 17.36 -34.62 -12.35
C LEU A 414 17.65 -33.11 -12.52
N THR A 415 18.92 -32.75 -12.70
CA THR A 415 19.33 -31.36 -12.89
C THR A 415 18.99 -30.91 -14.31
N VAL A 416 18.27 -29.79 -14.42
CA VAL A 416 17.87 -29.19 -15.71
C VAL A 416 18.10 -27.69 -15.66
N ILE A 417 18.83 -27.16 -16.63
CA ILE A 417 19.05 -25.73 -16.80
C ILE A 417 18.34 -25.26 -18.07
N ASN A 418 17.28 -24.48 -17.92
CA ASN A 418 16.56 -23.82 -19.00
C ASN A 418 17.23 -22.47 -19.30
N GLY A 419 18.43 -22.55 -19.86
CA GLY A 419 19.28 -21.42 -20.21
C GLY A 419 20.72 -21.88 -20.46
N ASP A 420 21.62 -20.92 -20.57
CA ASP A 420 23.05 -21.18 -20.76
C ASP A 420 23.76 -21.40 -19.41
N ILE A 421 24.94 -22.03 -19.44
CA ILE A 421 25.85 -22.04 -18.29
C ILE A 421 27.27 -21.70 -18.72
N GLY A 422 28.11 -21.25 -17.78
CA GLY A 422 29.50 -20.96 -18.13
C GLY A 422 30.50 -20.79 -17.00
N THR A 423 31.76 -20.73 -17.40
CA THR A 423 32.92 -20.45 -16.56
C THR A 423 34.05 -19.89 -17.42
N THR A 424 34.92 -19.06 -16.84
CA THR A 424 36.19 -18.67 -17.47
C THR A 424 37.29 -19.73 -17.28
N GLY A 425 37.00 -20.79 -16.53
CA GLY A 425 37.87 -21.95 -16.37
C GLY A 425 37.83 -22.90 -17.57
N ALA A 426 38.76 -23.86 -17.58
CA ALA A 426 38.80 -24.93 -18.58
C ALA A 426 37.55 -25.81 -18.52
N SER A 427 37.16 -26.42 -19.65
CA SER A 427 36.03 -27.37 -19.73
C SER A 427 36.07 -28.48 -18.67
N THR A 428 37.27 -28.92 -18.26
CA THR A 428 37.46 -29.96 -17.23
C THR A 428 36.98 -29.54 -15.83
N LEU A 429 36.74 -28.25 -15.59
CA LEU A 429 36.18 -27.73 -14.34
C LEU A 429 34.64 -27.73 -14.36
N VAL A 430 34.01 -28.06 -15.49
CA VAL A 430 32.58 -28.34 -15.57
C VAL A 430 32.39 -29.86 -15.50
N THR A 431 31.50 -30.30 -14.61
CA THR A 431 31.28 -31.72 -14.31
C THR A 431 29.80 -32.04 -14.15
N GLY A 432 29.37 -33.17 -14.75
CA GLY A 432 28.00 -33.67 -14.66
C GLY A 432 26.99 -32.94 -15.56
N PHE A 433 27.41 -32.43 -16.72
CA PHE A 433 26.50 -31.74 -17.63
C PHE A 433 26.68 -32.16 -19.08
N HIS A 434 25.61 -32.03 -19.86
CA HIS A 434 25.65 -31.97 -21.31
C HIS A 434 24.78 -30.81 -21.83
N ASP A 435 25.10 -30.31 -23.02
CA ASP A 435 24.38 -29.20 -23.65
C ASP A 435 23.48 -29.64 -24.82
N SER A 436 22.70 -28.69 -25.33
CA SER A 436 21.73 -28.93 -26.42
C SER A 436 22.35 -29.33 -27.76
N VAL A 437 23.67 -29.20 -27.94
CA VAL A 437 24.37 -29.64 -29.16
C VAL A 437 25.21 -30.90 -28.95
N GLY A 438 25.15 -31.49 -27.75
CA GLY A 438 25.78 -32.77 -27.42
C GLY A 438 27.23 -32.65 -26.94
N ASP A 439 27.67 -31.48 -26.46
CA ASP A 439 28.91 -31.37 -25.70
C ASP A 439 28.72 -32.03 -24.31
N ILE A 440 29.67 -32.87 -23.86
CA ILE A 440 29.57 -33.65 -22.61
C ILE A 440 30.73 -33.30 -21.67
N TYR A 441 30.39 -32.90 -20.45
CA TYR A 441 31.30 -32.42 -19.41
C TYR A 441 31.32 -33.39 -18.22
N THR A 442 32.20 -34.39 -18.31
CA THR A 442 32.50 -35.35 -17.22
C THR A 442 31.26 -35.94 -16.55
N GLU A 443 30.42 -36.62 -17.34
CA GLU A 443 29.23 -37.31 -16.85
C GLU A 443 29.51 -38.74 -16.41
N THR A 444 28.75 -39.16 -15.41
CA THR A 444 28.65 -40.52 -14.88
C THR A 444 27.16 -40.85 -14.74
N PRO A 445 26.78 -42.13 -14.50
CA PRO A 445 25.38 -42.47 -14.25
C PRO A 445 24.73 -41.77 -13.05
N LEU A 446 25.51 -41.12 -12.17
CA LEU A 446 25.04 -40.47 -10.95
C LEU A 446 24.94 -38.94 -11.04
N ASN A 447 25.38 -38.32 -12.14
CA ASN A 447 25.43 -36.86 -12.24
C ASN A 447 25.08 -36.32 -13.63
N VAL A 448 24.07 -36.90 -14.29
CA VAL A 448 23.63 -36.46 -15.62
C VAL A 448 22.76 -35.21 -15.50
N GLY A 449 23.24 -34.07 -16.02
CA GLY A 449 22.54 -32.79 -15.96
C GLY A 449 22.30 -32.21 -17.34
N THR A 450 21.06 -31.87 -17.67
CA THR A 450 20.71 -31.32 -18.98
C THR A 450 20.78 -29.80 -18.98
N VAL A 451 21.48 -29.22 -19.96
CA VAL A 451 21.47 -27.79 -20.26
C VAL A 451 20.75 -27.57 -21.58
N ASN A 452 19.56 -26.98 -21.53
CA ASN A 452 18.75 -26.68 -22.71
C ASN A 452 19.26 -25.49 -23.53
N GLY A 453 20.32 -24.82 -23.06
CA GLY A 453 21.13 -23.86 -23.80
C GLY A 453 22.50 -24.42 -24.19
N ARG A 454 23.53 -23.57 -24.12
CA ARG A 454 24.93 -23.88 -24.44
C ARG A 454 25.83 -23.77 -23.20
N ILE A 455 26.95 -24.48 -23.22
CA ILE A 455 27.97 -24.43 -22.15
C ILE A 455 29.21 -23.67 -22.64
N TYR A 456 29.52 -22.54 -21.99
CA TYR A 456 30.64 -21.66 -22.38
C TYR A 456 31.82 -21.79 -21.43
N THR A 457 32.95 -22.23 -21.97
CA THR A 457 34.15 -22.62 -21.22
C THR A 457 35.43 -22.22 -21.96
N ALA A 458 36.55 -22.20 -21.25
CA ALA A 458 37.88 -22.12 -21.85
C ALA A 458 38.34 -23.48 -22.38
N ALA A 459 39.38 -23.45 -23.22
CA ALA A 459 40.03 -24.65 -23.72
C ALA A 459 40.54 -25.58 -22.59
N PRO A 460 40.66 -26.89 -22.85
CA PRO A 460 40.36 -27.59 -24.12
C PRO A 460 38.86 -27.87 -24.33
N PRO A 461 38.43 -28.28 -25.55
CA PRO A 461 37.07 -28.74 -25.81
C PRO A 461 36.62 -29.90 -24.91
N PRO A 462 35.32 -30.01 -24.61
CA PRO A 462 34.74 -31.12 -23.85
C PRO A 462 34.70 -32.43 -24.67
N GLY A 463 34.21 -33.50 -24.04
CA GLY A 463 33.84 -34.72 -24.77
C GLY A 463 32.55 -34.53 -25.57
N GLY A 464 32.10 -35.59 -26.25
CA GLY A 464 30.89 -35.54 -27.08
C GLY A 464 31.15 -34.83 -28.42
N ALA A 465 30.30 -33.85 -28.77
CA ALA A 465 30.43 -33.10 -30.02
C ALA A 465 31.73 -32.26 -30.11
N GLY A 466 32.27 -31.83 -28.97
CA GLY A 466 33.56 -31.13 -28.89
C GLY A 466 33.55 -29.75 -29.56
N VAL A 467 32.39 -29.09 -29.64
CA VAL A 467 32.24 -27.79 -30.31
C VAL A 467 32.40 -26.61 -29.33
N GLY A 468 32.30 -26.85 -28.02
CA GLY A 468 32.62 -25.92 -26.95
C GLY A 468 34.10 -25.86 -26.57
N GLY A 469 34.45 -25.16 -25.48
CA GLY A 469 35.81 -25.11 -24.93
C GLY A 469 36.87 -24.59 -25.90
N ASN A 470 36.60 -23.45 -26.54
CA ASN A 470 37.50 -22.79 -27.49
C ASN A 470 37.60 -21.27 -27.22
N ALA A 471 38.38 -20.55 -28.03
CA ALA A 471 38.60 -19.12 -27.84
C ALA A 471 37.31 -18.29 -27.93
N ALA A 472 36.34 -18.69 -28.77
CA ALA A 472 35.07 -17.97 -28.91
C ALA A 472 34.15 -18.18 -27.70
N THR A 473 34.02 -19.42 -27.22
CA THR A 473 33.24 -19.69 -26.00
C THR A 473 33.87 -19.05 -24.78
N PHE A 474 35.21 -19.02 -24.71
CA PHE A 474 35.93 -18.32 -23.65
C PHE A 474 35.68 -16.81 -23.67
N ALA A 475 35.66 -16.18 -24.86
CA ALA A 475 35.38 -14.75 -24.99
C ALA A 475 33.96 -14.40 -24.51
N ILE A 476 32.96 -15.22 -24.86
CA ILE A 476 31.58 -15.06 -24.37
C ILE A 476 31.52 -15.19 -22.84
N ALA A 477 32.14 -16.24 -22.28
CA ALA A 477 32.18 -16.44 -20.84
C ALA A 477 32.90 -15.29 -20.11
N THR A 478 33.98 -14.76 -20.70
CA THR A 478 34.73 -13.62 -20.15
C THR A 478 33.87 -12.35 -20.12
N GLN A 479 33.12 -12.07 -21.19
CA GLN A 479 32.22 -10.92 -21.22
C GLN A 479 31.06 -11.09 -20.23
N ALA A 480 30.48 -12.28 -20.12
CA ALA A 480 29.43 -12.58 -19.15
C ALA A 480 29.91 -12.37 -17.71
N LEU A 481 31.13 -12.80 -17.36
CA LEU A 481 31.71 -12.54 -16.04
C LEU A 481 31.93 -11.05 -15.79
N SER A 482 32.39 -10.29 -16.80
CA SER A 482 32.56 -8.84 -16.71
C SER A 482 31.22 -8.13 -16.44
N ASP A 483 30.16 -8.51 -17.15
CA ASP A 483 28.84 -7.90 -16.99
C ASP A 483 28.19 -8.32 -15.65
N ALA A 484 28.41 -9.56 -15.19
CA ALA A 484 27.99 -10.00 -13.87
C ALA A 484 28.70 -9.24 -12.74
N ASN A 485 29.99 -8.95 -12.87
CA ASN A 485 30.73 -8.10 -11.93
C ASN A 485 30.18 -6.66 -11.93
N THR A 486 29.85 -6.13 -13.10
CA THR A 486 29.23 -4.81 -13.23
C THR A 486 27.87 -4.78 -12.51
N ALA A 487 27.02 -5.77 -12.74
CA ALA A 487 25.74 -5.90 -12.05
C ALA A 487 25.93 -6.04 -10.52
N PHE A 488 26.89 -6.82 -10.05
CA PHE A 488 27.21 -6.97 -8.63
C PHE A 488 27.63 -5.65 -7.96
N ASN A 489 28.42 -4.85 -8.67
CA ASN A 489 28.85 -3.53 -8.19
C ASN A 489 27.70 -2.53 -8.19
N ASN A 490 26.87 -2.53 -9.24
CA ASN A 490 25.67 -1.71 -9.31
C ASN A 490 24.70 -2.04 -8.17
N LEU A 491 24.55 -3.31 -7.82
CA LEU A 491 23.72 -3.74 -6.69
C LEU A 491 24.34 -3.44 -5.31
N SER A 492 25.54 -2.87 -5.21
CA SER A 492 26.20 -2.64 -3.93
C SER A 492 25.58 -1.49 -3.14
N PRO A 493 25.69 -1.47 -1.80
CA PRO A 493 25.26 -0.33 -0.97
C PRO A 493 25.88 1.02 -1.37
N ALA A 494 27.01 1.00 -2.09
CA ALA A 494 27.65 2.21 -2.59
C ALA A 494 26.98 2.79 -3.85
N SER A 495 26.43 1.93 -4.71
CA SER A 495 25.81 2.31 -5.99
C SER A 495 24.28 2.34 -5.91
N LEU A 496 23.70 1.44 -5.13
CA LEU A 496 22.30 1.42 -4.72
C LEU A 496 22.28 1.48 -3.19
N PRO A 497 22.07 2.67 -2.59
CA PRO A 497 22.06 2.84 -1.13
C PRO A 497 21.17 1.81 -0.46
N GLY A 498 21.76 1.08 0.49
CA GLY A 498 21.06 -0.02 1.13
C GLY A 498 19.83 0.44 1.89
N GLY A 499 18.82 -0.43 1.95
CA GLY A 499 17.57 -0.15 2.65
C GLY A 499 17.47 -0.88 3.99
N SER A 500 16.24 -1.02 4.49
CA SER A 500 15.97 -1.58 5.82
C SER A 500 16.33 -3.06 5.95
N ASP A 501 16.54 -3.50 7.19
CA ASP A 501 16.66 -4.91 7.59
C ASP A 501 15.42 -5.34 8.39
N PRO A 502 14.28 -5.66 7.73
CA PRO A 502 12.99 -5.79 8.41
C PRO A 502 12.88 -6.96 9.38
N GLY A 503 13.82 -7.92 9.34
CA GLY A 503 13.83 -9.08 10.24
C GLY A 503 15.20 -9.38 10.85
N ALA A 504 16.07 -8.36 10.94
CA ALA A 504 17.43 -8.50 11.48
C ALA A 504 18.21 -9.68 10.85
N GLY A 505 18.12 -9.82 9.53
CA GLY A 505 18.71 -10.90 8.76
C GLY A 505 17.81 -12.12 8.56
N GLN A 506 16.68 -12.26 9.26
CA GLN A 506 15.69 -13.31 9.00
C GLN A 506 14.55 -12.78 8.13
N LEU A 507 14.39 -13.34 6.94
CA LEU A 507 13.36 -12.94 5.97
C LEU A 507 12.16 -13.92 5.92
N GLY A 508 12.31 -15.13 6.47
CA GLY A 508 11.23 -16.11 6.50
C GLY A 508 10.02 -15.62 7.29
N GLY A 509 8.83 -15.76 6.70
CA GLY A 509 7.55 -15.31 7.29
C GLY A 509 7.22 -13.85 7.03
N LEU A 510 8.09 -13.09 6.35
CA LEU A 510 7.82 -11.70 6.00
C LEU A 510 7.07 -11.61 4.65
N THR A 511 6.24 -10.57 4.53
CA THR A 511 5.76 -10.05 3.25
C THR A 511 6.40 -8.70 3.00
N LEU A 512 7.19 -8.59 1.94
CA LEU A 512 7.99 -7.41 1.64
C LEU A 512 7.44 -6.69 0.40
N ALA A 513 7.36 -5.36 0.49
CA ALA A 513 7.03 -4.49 -0.63
C ALA A 513 8.27 -4.25 -1.54
N PRO A 514 8.13 -3.60 -2.71
CA PRO A 514 9.28 -3.33 -3.58
C PRO A 514 10.30 -2.41 -2.91
N GLY A 515 11.58 -2.65 -3.16
CA GLY A 515 12.65 -1.83 -2.60
C GLY A 515 14.00 -2.52 -2.48
N VAL A 516 14.96 -1.77 -1.91
CA VAL A 516 16.28 -2.27 -1.54
C VAL A 516 16.25 -2.66 -0.05
N TYR A 517 16.87 -3.79 0.27
CA TYR A 517 16.99 -4.36 1.62
C TYR A 517 18.45 -4.67 1.89
N GLN A 518 18.96 -4.30 3.06
CA GLN A 518 20.35 -4.55 3.44
C GLN A 518 20.42 -5.29 4.77
N ALA A 519 21.12 -6.43 4.81
CA ALA A 519 21.30 -7.17 6.05
C ALA A 519 22.27 -6.42 6.97
N ALA A 520 21.78 -5.90 8.10
CA ALA A 520 22.59 -5.18 9.08
C ALA A 520 23.61 -6.11 9.73
N GLY A 521 23.21 -7.35 10.03
CA GLY A 521 24.10 -8.43 10.51
C GLY A 521 24.99 -9.04 9.42
N GLY A 522 24.93 -8.51 8.19
CA GLY A 522 25.75 -8.95 7.07
C GLY A 522 25.28 -10.21 6.36
N SER A 523 24.29 -10.95 6.88
CA SER A 523 23.73 -12.14 6.21
C SER A 523 22.21 -12.13 6.20
N PHE A 524 21.62 -12.66 5.12
CA PHE A 524 20.20 -12.97 5.07
C PHE A 524 19.94 -14.47 5.20
N GLN A 525 18.84 -14.81 5.83
CA GLN A 525 18.35 -16.16 6.04
C GLN A 525 16.87 -16.19 5.68
N ILE A 526 16.41 -17.24 5.01
CA ILE A 526 15.00 -17.56 4.82
C ILE A 526 14.80 -18.93 5.46
N THR A 527 14.50 -18.93 6.75
CA THR A 527 14.28 -20.14 7.55
C THR A 527 13.01 -20.01 8.39
N GLY A 528 12.49 -21.13 8.91
CA GLY A 528 11.24 -21.17 9.68
C GLY A 528 9.96 -21.09 8.83
N SER A 529 9.88 -20.13 7.90
CA SER A 529 8.73 -19.90 7.00
C SER A 529 9.18 -19.35 5.64
N ASP A 530 8.28 -19.35 4.66
CA ASP A 530 8.53 -18.80 3.32
C ASP A 530 8.55 -17.27 3.33
N LEU A 531 9.27 -16.66 2.40
CA LEU A 531 9.30 -15.21 2.17
C LEU A 531 8.30 -14.85 1.07
N THR A 532 7.48 -13.81 1.26
CA THR A 532 6.58 -13.29 0.23
C THR A 532 7.05 -11.92 -0.27
N LEU A 533 7.10 -11.73 -1.59
CA LEU A 533 7.39 -10.46 -2.25
C LEU A 533 6.12 -9.97 -2.95
N ASP A 534 5.62 -8.82 -2.50
CA ASP A 534 4.37 -8.21 -2.95
C ASP A 534 4.65 -6.96 -3.78
N ALA A 535 4.28 -6.99 -5.06
CA ALA A 535 4.48 -5.85 -5.95
C ALA A 535 3.36 -4.80 -5.91
N GLY A 536 2.28 -5.02 -5.16
CA GLY A 536 1.19 -4.05 -5.02
C GLY A 536 0.51 -3.67 -6.35
N GLY A 537 0.53 -4.57 -7.34
CA GLY A 537 -0.03 -4.36 -8.67
C GLY A 537 0.96 -3.80 -9.71
N ASP A 538 2.20 -3.47 -9.34
CA ASP A 538 3.20 -2.98 -10.28
C ASP A 538 4.06 -4.12 -10.85
N ALA A 539 3.80 -4.50 -12.10
CA ALA A 539 4.59 -5.53 -12.78
C ALA A 539 6.09 -5.16 -12.91
N ASN A 540 6.45 -3.89 -12.84
CA ASN A 540 7.83 -3.40 -12.92
C ASN A 540 8.49 -3.23 -11.54
N ALA A 541 7.81 -3.63 -10.46
CA ALA A 541 8.35 -3.59 -9.11
C ALA A 541 9.69 -4.32 -9.01
N VAL A 542 10.67 -3.68 -8.37
CA VAL A 542 12.02 -4.21 -8.18
C VAL A 542 12.32 -4.50 -6.71
N PHE A 543 12.94 -5.65 -6.46
CA PHE A 543 13.39 -6.08 -5.15
C PHE A 543 14.90 -6.33 -5.18
N VAL A 544 15.65 -5.68 -4.30
CA VAL A 544 17.10 -5.84 -4.20
C VAL A 544 17.48 -6.22 -2.78
N PHE A 545 18.17 -7.35 -2.62
CA PHE A 545 18.65 -7.85 -1.33
C PHE A 545 20.18 -7.79 -1.30
N GLN A 546 20.73 -7.03 -0.35
CA GLN A 546 22.16 -6.81 -0.20
C GLN A 546 22.65 -7.46 1.09
N THR A 547 23.55 -8.43 0.95
CA THR A 547 24.24 -9.07 2.08
C THR A 547 25.75 -8.90 1.91
N ALA A 548 26.45 -8.59 3.01
CA ALA A 548 27.90 -8.45 3.02
C ALA A 548 28.61 -9.82 3.11
N SER A 549 27.90 -10.84 3.55
CA SER A 549 28.36 -12.21 3.72
C SER A 549 27.37 -13.16 3.07
N THR A 550 26.65 -13.99 3.84
CA THR A 550 25.94 -15.15 3.30
C THR A 550 24.48 -14.88 2.96
N LEU A 551 23.94 -15.75 2.10
CA LEU A 551 22.50 -15.98 1.93
C LEU A 551 22.22 -17.46 2.23
N THR A 552 21.32 -17.74 3.18
CA THR A 552 20.90 -19.11 3.50
C THR A 552 19.40 -19.27 3.29
N VAL A 553 18.98 -20.23 2.48
CA VAL A 553 17.56 -20.55 2.27
C VAL A 553 17.33 -21.99 2.68
N GLY A 554 16.31 -22.22 3.51
CA GLY A 554 16.03 -23.55 4.04
C GLY A 554 16.84 -23.89 5.29
N ALA A 555 16.32 -24.86 6.05
CA ALA A 555 16.99 -25.49 7.18
C ALA A 555 17.05 -27.01 6.95
N PRO A 556 17.85 -27.76 7.73
CA PRO A 556 17.88 -29.22 7.62
C PRO A 556 16.47 -29.82 7.69
N GLY A 557 16.08 -30.59 6.67
CA GLY A 557 14.75 -31.21 6.55
C GLY A 557 13.59 -30.26 6.27
N ALA A 558 13.84 -28.96 6.08
CA ALA A 558 12.78 -27.95 5.89
C ALA A 558 13.16 -26.95 4.78
N PRO A 559 12.89 -27.26 3.51
CA PRO A 559 13.09 -26.31 2.42
C PRO A 559 12.19 -25.09 2.59
N ARG A 560 12.60 -23.97 1.98
CA ARG A 560 11.83 -22.72 1.94
C ARG A 560 11.70 -22.18 0.54
N SER A 561 10.67 -21.36 0.38
CA SER A 561 10.34 -20.72 -0.88
C SER A 561 10.31 -19.20 -0.78
N VAL A 562 10.56 -18.56 -1.91
CA VAL A 562 10.25 -17.15 -2.16
C VAL A 562 8.99 -17.11 -3.03
N ILE A 563 7.94 -16.47 -2.54
CA ILE A 563 6.62 -16.39 -3.17
C ILE A 563 6.45 -15.00 -3.79
N LEU A 564 6.04 -14.94 -5.05
CA LEU A 564 5.73 -13.69 -5.74
C LEU A 564 4.22 -13.49 -5.79
N ILE A 565 3.72 -12.31 -5.40
CA ILE A 565 2.30 -11.96 -5.49
C ILE A 565 2.09 -10.58 -6.14
N ASN A 566 0.86 -10.32 -6.57
CA ASN A 566 0.38 -9.02 -7.05
C ASN A 566 1.24 -8.37 -8.14
N GLY A 567 1.70 -9.16 -9.11
CA GLY A 567 2.47 -8.68 -10.27
C GLY A 567 3.99 -8.76 -10.10
N ALA A 568 4.50 -9.21 -8.95
CA ALA A 568 5.94 -9.38 -8.78
C ALA A 568 6.52 -10.38 -9.79
N GLN A 569 7.67 -10.06 -10.38
CA GLN A 569 8.31 -10.88 -11.40
C GLN A 569 9.74 -11.26 -11.00
N ALA A 570 10.11 -12.53 -11.22
CA ALA A 570 11.43 -13.06 -10.88
C ALA A 570 12.58 -12.27 -11.53
N LYS A 571 12.38 -11.75 -12.76
CA LYS A 571 13.38 -10.94 -13.46
C LYS A 571 13.71 -9.61 -12.79
N ASN A 572 12.87 -9.15 -11.87
CA ASN A 572 13.04 -7.91 -11.11
C ASN A 572 13.48 -8.17 -9.65
N VAL A 573 13.88 -9.40 -9.31
CA VAL A 573 14.39 -9.75 -7.97
C VAL A 573 15.89 -10.02 -8.06
N PHE A 574 16.68 -9.32 -7.24
CA PHE A 574 18.15 -9.39 -7.26
C PHE A 574 18.72 -9.65 -5.86
N TRP A 575 19.66 -10.60 -5.77
CA TRP A 575 20.36 -10.94 -4.55
C TRP A 575 21.85 -10.70 -4.73
N ARG A 576 22.39 -9.67 -4.07
CA ARG A 576 23.83 -9.43 -3.98
C ARG A 576 24.38 -10.08 -2.73
N VAL A 577 25.20 -11.12 -2.91
CA VAL A 577 25.75 -11.93 -1.82
C VAL A 577 27.25 -11.71 -1.71
N GLY A 578 27.68 -11.07 -0.62
CA GLY A 578 29.08 -10.69 -0.42
C GLY A 578 30.03 -11.85 -0.13
N SER A 579 29.52 -13.05 0.14
CA SER A 579 30.26 -14.32 0.20
C SER A 579 29.49 -15.44 -0.52
N ALA A 580 29.10 -16.50 0.19
CA ALA A 580 28.47 -17.69 -0.37
C ALA A 580 26.95 -17.71 -0.17
N ALA A 581 26.25 -18.31 -1.14
CA ALA A 581 24.81 -18.58 -1.06
C ALA A 581 24.56 -20.09 -0.93
N THR A 582 23.74 -20.51 0.03
CA THR A 582 23.33 -21.90 0.23
C THR A 582 21.81 -21.99 0.14
N ILE A 583 21.32 -22.69 -0.88
CA ILE A 583 19.91 -22.74 -1.22
C ILE A 583 19.37 -24.16 -1.02
N ASN A 584 18.45 -24.29 -0.08
CA ASN A 584 17.70 -25.50 0.25
C ASN A 584 18.59 -26.75 0.28
N ALA A 585 19.58 -26.76 1.17
CA ALA A 585 20.50 -27.87 1.35
C ALA A 585 19.79 -29.23 1.56
N ALA A 586 18.55 -29.23 2.06
CA ALA A 586 17.72 -30.41 2.27
C ALA A 586 16.94 -30.90 1.03
N GLY A 587 17.07 -30.24 -0.13
CA GLY A 587 16.23 -30.49 -1.30
C GLY A 587 14.82 -29.91 -1.17
N GLY A 588 14.15 -29.64 -2.30
CA GLY A 588 12.83 -29.00 -2.33
C GLY A 588 12.84 -27.47 -2.29
N GLY A 589 11.65 -26.88 -2.38
CA GLY A 589 11.43 -25.43 -2.32
C GLY A 589 11.80 -24.66 -3.59
N THR A 590 11.36 -23.40 -3.65
CA THR A 590 11.54 -22.54 -4.82
C THR A 590 12.25 -21.25 -4.45
N MET A 591 13.45 -21.04 -4.98
CA MET A 591 14.16 -19.77 -4.92
C MET A 591 13.77 -18.90 -6.12
N VAL A 592 13.75 -17.58 -5.94
CA VAL A 592 13.36 -16.63 -6.99
C VAL A 592 14.36 -15.50 -7.11
N GLY A 593 14.73 -15.14 -8.34
CA GLY A 593 15.55 -13.97 -8.66
C GLY A 593 16.96 -14.29 -9.13
N THR A 594 17.68 -13.23 -9.51
CA THR A 594 19.09 -13.32 -9.93
C THR A 594 20.00 -13.23 -8.71
N ILE A 595 20.67 -14.34 -8.38
CA ILE A 595 21.67 -14.42 -7.32
C ILE A 595 23.04 -14.11 -7.93
N ILE A 596 23.72 -13.09 -7.41
CA ILE A 596 25.10 -12.78 -7.76
C ILE A 596 25.94 -12.85 -6.48
N SER A 597 26.75 -13.90 -6.37
CA SER A 597 27.58 -14.18 -5.20
C SER A 597 29.05 -13.93 -5.49
N SER A 598 29.76 -13.28 -4.57
CA SER A 598 31.21 -13.10 -4.72
C SER A 598 31.95 -14.43 -4.63
N ALA A 599 31.43 -15.37 -3.83
CA ALA A 599 31.94 -16.73 -3.64
C ALA A 599 30.90 -17.75 -4.14
N ALA A 600 30.95 -18.98 -3.60
CA ALA A 600 30.21 -20.12 -4.14
C ALA A 600 28.69 -19.97 -3.99
N THR A 601 27.93 -20.54 -4.93
CA THR A 601 26.49 -20.77 -4.78
C THR A 601 26.22 -22.26 -4.81
N THR A 602 25.51 -22.77 -3.80
CA THR A 602 25.23 -24.21 -3.65
C THR A 602 23.73 -24.46 -3.57
N PHE A 603 23.23 -25.41 -4.35
CA PHE A 603 21.85 -25.88 -4.33
C PHE A 603 21.79 -27.34 -3.90
N SER A 604 20.97 -27.61 -2.87
CA SER A 604 20.81 -28.97 -2.34
C SER A 604 22.13 -29.60 -1.85
N THR A 605 22.05 -30.82 -1.35
CA THR A 605 23.21 -31.63 -0.97
C THR A 605 23.11 -33.03 -1.55
N ALA A 606 24.26 -33.68 -1.76
CA ALA A 606 24.33 -34.99 -2.38
C ALA A 606 23.44 -36.01 -1.64
N GLY A 607 22.73 -36.85 -2.40
CA GLY A 607 21.78 -37.83 -1.87
C GLY A 607 20.33 -37.34 -1.75
N ASN A 608 20.06 -36.04 -1.91
CA ASN A 608 18.68 -35.55 -1.97
C ASN A 608 18.07 -35.78 -3.36
N VAL A 609 16.88 -36.40 -3.38
CA VAL A 609 16.11 -36.68 -4.62
C VAL A 609 15.05 -35.62 -4.91
N THR A 610 14.68 -34.80 -3.93
CA THR A 610 13.68 -33.74 -4.09
C THR A 610 14.28 -32.56 -4.83
N ILE A 611 13.63 -32.15 -5.92
CA ILE A 611 14.11 -31.07 -6.79
C ILE A 611 14.09 -29.73 -6.06
N VAL A 612 15.18 -28.97 -6.13
CA VAL A 612 15.20 -27.53 -5.81
C VAL A 612 14.96 -26.73 -7.08
N THR A 613 14.05 -25.76 -7.04
CA THR A 613 13.76 -24.90 -8.20
C THR A 613 14.34 -23.50 -7.99
N LEU A 614 14.96 -22.94 -9.03
CA LEU A 614 15.31 -21.52 -9.12
C LEU A 614 14.59 -20.89 -10.31
N GLU A 615 13.66 -19.98 -10.05
CA GLU A 615 13.11 -19.06 -11.05
C GLU A 615 14.03 -17.84 -11.12
N GLY A 616 15.10 -17.91 -11.92
CA GLY A 616 16.18 -16.94 -11.82
C GLY A 616 17.51 -17.39 -12.39
N ARG A 617 18.60 -16.93 -11.75
CA ARG A 617 19.99 -17.15 -12.17
C ARG A 617 20.91 -17.31 -10.97
N ALA A 618 21.97 -18.11 -11.10
CA ALA A 618 23.00 -18.28 -10.08
C ALA A 618 24.39 -17.93 -10.64
N LEU A 619 24.88 -16.74 -10.32
CA LEU A 619 26.12 -16.18 -10.86
C LEU A 619 27.17 -16.05 -9.74
N ALA A 620 28.06 -17.05 -9.62
CA ALA A 620 29.20 -17.01 -8.71
C ALA A 620 30.41 -16.38 -9.42
N LEU A 621 30.93 -15.27 -8.86
CA LEU A 621 31.95 -14.46 -9.51
C LEU A 621 33.35 -15.06 -9.40
N ASN A 622 33.74 -15.49 -8.20
CA ASN A 622 35.11 -15.95 -7.91
C ASN A 622 35.20 -17.42 -7.46
N ALA A 623 34.09 -18.17 -7.53
CA ALA A 623 34.02 -19.55 -7.07
C ALA A 623 33.01 -20.36 -7.91
N SER A 624 32.80 -21.62 -7.54
CA SER A 624 31.96 -22.54 -8.28
C SER A 624 30.47 -22.39 -7.96
N VAL A 625 29.64 -22.84 -8.90
CA VAL A 625 28.25 -23.21 -8.64
C VAL A 625 28.16 -24.72 -8.50
N THR A 626 27.57 -25.20 -7.41
CA THR A 626 27.38 -26.63 -7.16
C THR A 626 25.92 -26.94 -6.96
N MET A 627 25.43 -28.01 -7.58
CA MET A 627 24.01 -28.35 -7.56
C MET A 627 23.75 -29.85 -7.52
N VAL A 628 22.61 -30.22 -6.94
CA VAL A 628 22.10 -31.60 -6.90
C VAL A 628 20.62 -31.55 -7.21
N ASN A 629 20.18 -32.22 -8.27
CA ASN A 629 18.78 -32.32 -8.69
C ASN A 629 18.09 -30.95 -8.66
N THR A 630 18.63 -30.01 -9.43
CA THR A 630 18.20 -28.61 -9.41
C THR A 630 17.64 -28.21 -10.77
N VAL A 631 16.49 -27.55 -10.78
CA VAL A 631 15.91 -26.95 -11.98
C VAL A 631 16.12 -25.45 -11.94
N ILE A 632 16.80 -24.89 -12.94
CA ILE A 632 16.97 -23.44 -13.08
C ILE A 632 16.20 -22.98 -14.32
N ASN A 633 15.25 -22.08 -14.12
CA ASN A 633 14.43 -21.45 -15.15
C ASN A 633 14.88 -20.01 -15.34
N VAL A 634 15.57 -19.72 -16.44
CA VAL A 634 16.04 -18.36 -16.73
C VAL A 634 14.84 -17.49 -17.14
N PRO A 635 14.57 -16.37 -16.45
CA PRO A 635 13.48 -15.47 -16.83
C PRO A 635 13.72 -14.87 -18.21
N ALA A 636 12.65 -14.76 -19.00
CA ALA A 636 12.66 -14.03 -20.26
C ALA A 636 13.16 -12.59 -20.04
N PRO A 637 13.91 -12.01 -21.01
CA PRO A 637 14.40 -10.63 -20.94
C PRO A 637 13.32 -9.60 -20.56
#